data_AF-A0A3D4V0N8-F1
#
_entry.id   AF-A0A3D4V0N8-F1
#
_cell.length_a   1.000
_cell.length_b   1.000
_cell.length_c   1.000
_cell.angle_alpha   90.00
_cell.angle_beta   90.00
_cell.angle_gamma   90.00
#
_symmetry.space_group_name_H-M   'P 1'
#
loop_
_entity.id
_entity.type
_entity.pdbx_description
1 polymer ?
#
loop_
_entity_poly.entity_id
_entity_poly.type
_entity_poly.pdbx_seq_one_letter_code
_entity_poly.pdbx_strand_id
1 'polypeptide(L)'
;MSPSKKLKVLFHSNHSRLVTGFGKNTKNILLALHNDPDVEVIEAGNGVSLGANLMTPWESYGTHPSDQNILQSIQGDGPKERMAQYGYYTIDEIVDKCKPDVYLGVEDIWAFTEYDKKPWWNKINKV
;
A
#
# COMPACT_ATOMS: atom_id res chain seq x y z
N MET A 1 -9.68 -7.44 31.62
CA MET A 1 -8.93 -7.99 30.46
C MET A 1 -8.27 -6.82 29.77
N SER A 2 -6.96 -6.85 29.56
CA SER A 2 -6.33 -5.89 28.64
C SER A 2 -6.98 -6.05 27.27
N PRO A 3 -7.31 -4.97 26.54
CA PRO A 3 -7.78 -5.11 25.17
C PRO A 3 -6.77 -5.97 24.39
N SER A 4 -7.24 -6.97 23.67
CA SER A 4 -6.36 -7.74 22.76
C SER A 4 -5.76 -6.76 21.76
N LYS A 5 -4.50 -7.00 21.39
CA LYS A 5 -3.84 -6.22 20.34
C LYS A 5 -4.66 -6.41 19.05
N LYS A 6 -5.11 -5.31 18.44
CA LYS A 6 -5.76 -5.35 17.12
C LYS A 6 -4.79 -5.89 16.06
N LEU A 7 -5.31 -6.63 15.09
CA LEU A 7 -4.55 -7.06 13.93
C LEU A 7 -4.30 -5.87 13.00
N LYS A 8 -3.03 -5.50 12.79
CA LYS A 8 -2.67 -4.38 11.92
C LYS A 8 -2.51 -4.85 10.47
N VAL A 9 -3.39 -4.36 9.59
CA VAL A 9 -3.44 -4.77 8.18
C VAL A 9 -3.02 -3.59 7.29
N LEU A 10 -1.92 -3.75 6.54
CA LEU A 10 -1.54 -2.83 5.46
C LEU A 10 -2.14 -3.34 4.16
N PHE A 11 -3.14 -2.62 3.64
CA PHE A 11 -3.84 -2.94 2.40
C PHE A 11 -3.26 -2.10 1.24
N HIS A 12 -2.64 -2.75 0.26
CA HIS A 12 -1.93 -2.11 -0.85
C HIS A 12 -2.64 -2.36 -2.18
N SER A 13 -3.21 -1.31 -2.77
CA SER A 13 -3.94 -1.34 -4.04
C SER A 13 -4.10 0.09 -4.59
N ASN A 14 -4.83 0.30 -5.70
CA ASN A 14 -5.28 1.63 -6.10
C ASN A 14 -5.95 2.35 -4.93
N HIS A 15 -5.61 3.63 -4.78
CA HIS A 15 -6.14 4.46 -3.73
C HIS A 15 -7.68 4.46 -3.74
N SER A 16 -8.28 4.30 -2.56
CA SER A 16 -9.71 4.11 -2.30
C SER A 16 -10.60 5.25 -2.80
N ARG A 17 -10.02 6.44 -3.03
CA ARG A 17 -10.73 7.61 -3.56
C ARG A 17 -10.59 7.76 -5.06
N LEU A 18 -9.76 6.96 -5.73
CA LEU A 18 -9.67 6.95 -7.19
C LEU A 18 -10.88 6.24 -7.79
N VAL A 19 -11.39 6.80 -8.90
CA VAL A 19 -12.59 6.28 -9.57
C VAL A 19 -12.21 5.17 -10.56
N THR A 20 -11.55 4.13 -10.05
CA THR A 20 -11.18 2.91 -10.81
C THR A 20 -11.91 1.69 -10.27
N GLY A 21 -11.86 0.56 -10.97
CA GLY A 21 -12.42 -0.71 -10.49
C GLY A 21 -11.78 -1.14 -9.16
N PHE A 22 -10.45 -1.18 -9.12
CA PHE A 22 -9.69 -1.45 -7.89
C PHE A 22 -9.93 -0.40 -6.81
N GLY A 23 -9.95 0.90 -7.12
CA GLY A 23 -10.20 1.95 -6.13
C GLY A 23 -11.57 1.80 -5.44
N LYS A 24 -12.63 1.49 -6.20
CA LYS A 24 -13.96 1.18 -5.64
C LYS A 24 -13.95 -0.10 -4.79
N ASN A 25 -13.26 -1.16 -5.23
CA ASN A 25 -13.12 -2.39 -4.48
C ASN A 25 -12.39 -2.16 -3.15
N THR A 26 -11.22 -1.50 -3.21
CA THR A 26 -10.42 -1.07 -2.07
C THR A 26 -11.26 -0.28 -1.07
N LYS A 27 -12.03 0.71 -1.53
CA LYS A 27 -12.93 1.49 -0.66
C LYS A 27 -13.90 0.60 0.13
N ASN A 28 -14.55 -0.36 -0.53
CA ASN A 28 -15.52 -1.23 0.14
C ASN A 28 -14.85 -2.14 1.18
N ILE A 29 -13.68 -2.70 0.86
CA ILE A 29 -12.92 -3.54 1.78
C ILE A 29 -12.42 -2.72 2.98
N LEU A 30 -11.83 -1.55 2.74
CA LEU A 30 -11.32 -0.69 3.81
C LEU A 30 -12.43 -0.19 4.74
N LEU A 31 -13.62 0.12 4.22
CA LEU A 31 -14.78 0.45 5.05
C LEU A 31 -15.19 -0.72 5.95
N ALA A 32 -15.17 -1.96 5.44
CA ALA A 32 -15.48 -3.13 6.23
C ALA A 32 -14.43 -3.36 7.33
N LEU A 33 -13.14 -3.33 6.97
CA LEU A 33 -12.03 -3.54 7.91
C LEU A 33 -11.93 -2.43 8.96
N HIS A 34 -12.20 -1.18 8.60
CA HIS A 34 -12.14 -0.05 9.54
C HIS A 34 -13.23 -0.11 10.61
N ASN A 35 -14.39 -0.70 10.28
CA ASN A 35 -15.49 -0.88 11.22
C ASN A 35 -15.30 -2.12 12.12
N ASP A 36 -14.32 -2.97 11.83
CA ASP A 36 -14.03 -4.15 12.64
C ASP A 36 -13.29 -3.73 13.92
N PRO A 37 -13.80 -4.06 15.12
CA PRO A 37 -13.17 -3.68 16.37
C PRO A 37 -11.80 -4.34 16.58
N ASP A 38 -11.53 -5.48 15.95
CA ASP A 38 -10.31 -6.27 16.12
C ASP A 38 -9.23 -5.94 15.07
N VAL A 39 -9.54 -5.07 14.10
CA VAL A 39 -8.62 -4.69 13.02
C VAL A 39 -8.21 -3.22 13.12
N GLU A 40 -6.94 -2.95 12.84
CA GLU A 40 -6.42 -1.63 12.52
C GLU A 40 -5.98 -1.65 11.06
N VAL A 41 -6.72 -0.98 10.19
CA VAL A 41 -6.43 -0.94 8.76
C VAL A 41 -5.63 0.30 8.38
N ILE A 42 -4.61 0.12 7.55
CA ILE A 42 -3.78 1.16 6.95
C ILE A 42 -3.80 0.96 5.44
N GLU A 43 -3.96 2.05 4.69
CA GLU A 43 -4.00 2.01 3.23
C GLU A 43 -2.65 2.43 2.62
N ALA A 44 -2.11 1.61 1.71
CA ALA A 44 -1.08 1.99 0.76
C ALA A 44 -1.74 2.19 -0.62
N GLY A 45 -1.96 3.45 -1.00
CA GLY A 45 -2.74 3.84 -2.17
C GLY A 45 -1.89 4.13 -3.42
N ASN A 46 -1.97 3.24 -4.41
CA ASN A 46 -1.40 3.43 -5.75
C ASN A 46 -2.08 4.56 -6.50
N GLY A 47 -1.29 5.25 -7.34
CA GLY A 47 -1.73 6.40 -8.13
C GLY A 47 -1.75 7.73 -7.36
N VAL A 48 -1.21 7.76 -6.13
CA VAL A 48 -1.06 9.00 -5.35
C VAL A 48 0.34 9.10 -4.76
N SER A 49 0.88 10.32 -4.69
CA SER A 49 2.24 10.57 -4.18
C SER A 49 2.37 10.32 -2.68
N LEU A 50 3.50 9.73 -2.29
CA LEU A 50 3.93 9.62 -0.90
C LEU A 50 4.04 11.01 -0.27
N GLY A 51 3.40 11.19 0.88
CA GLY A 51 3.32 12.46 1.62
C GLY A 51 2.09 13.31 1.29
N ALA A 52 1.23 12.91 0.35
CA ALA A 52 -0.03 13.60 0.10
C ALA A 52 -1.00 13.46 1.30
N ASN A 53 -1.79 14.50 1.56
CA ASN A 53 -2.89 14.43 2.53
C ASN A 53 -4.13 13.80 1.86
N LEU A 54 -4.45 12.55 2.21
CA LEU A 54 -5.44 11.72 1.51
C LEU A 54 -6.85 11.79 2.08
N MET A 55 -7.06 12.43 3.24
CA MET A 55 -8.37 12.68 3.85
C MET A 55 -9.27 11.41 3.92
N THR A 56 -8.70 10.32 4.43
CA THR A 56 -9.40 9.05 4.71
C THR A 56 -9.69 8.93 6.23
N PRO A 57 -10.73 8.17 6.62
CA PRO A 57 -11.02 7.95 8.05
C PRO A 57 -10.03 6.98 8.73
N TRP A 58 -9.29 6.20 7.94
CA TRP A 58 -8.14 5.41 8.37
C TRP A 58 -6.82 6.09 7.96
N GLU A 59 -5.70 5.62 8.51
CA GLU A 59 -4.36 6.05 8.11
C GLU A 59 -4.05 5.59 6.68
N SER A 60 -3.48 6.49 5.87
CA SER A 60 -3.20 6.20 4.47
C SER A 60 -1.92 6.86 3.98
N TYR A 61 -1.25 6.16 3.06
CA TYR A 61 -0.01 6.57 2.42
C TYR A 61 -0.15 6.45 0.91
N GLY A 62 0.19 7.52 0.18
CA GLY A 62 0.42 7.40 -1.26
C GLY A 62 1.68 6.58 -1.51
N THR A 63 1.71 5.80 -2.57
CA THR A 63 2.85 4.92 -2.87
C THR A 63 3.74 5.44 -4.00
N HIS A 64 3.29 6.42 -4.79
CA HIS A 64 4.13 6.98 -5.84
C HIS A 64 5.27 7.81 -5.23
N PRO A 65 6.54 7.62 -5.61
CA PRO A 65 7.65 8.37 -5.03
C PRO A 65 7.49 9.88 -5.25
N SER A 66 7.91 10.66 -4.24
CA SER A 66 7.99 12.12 -4.29
C SER A 66 9.44 12.64 -4.27
N ASP A 67 10.42 11.77 -4.02
CA ASP A 67 11.85 12.08 -4.09
C ASP A 67 12.28 12.35 -5.54
N GLN A 68 12.83 13.54 -5.79
CA GLN A 68 13.30 13.97 -7.10
C GLN A 68 14.43 13.10 -7.66
N ASN A 69 15.30 12.54 -6.82
CA ASN A 69 16.38 11.67 -7.26
C ASN A 69 15.84 10.35 -7.81
N ILE A 70 14.85 9.77 -7.14
CA ILE A 70 14.16 8.56 -7.63
C ILE A 70 13.47 8.87 -8.95
N LEU A 71 12.71 9.96 -9.01
CA LEU A 71 11.98 10.36 -10.23
C LEU A 71 12.92 10.58 -11.43
N GLN A 72 14.06 11.25 -11.23
CA GLN A 72 15.06 11.43 -12.28
C GLN A 72 15.70 10.10 -12.72
N SER A 73 15.95 9.18 -11.79
CA SER A 73 16.58 7.88 -12.09
C SER A 73 15.71 6.91 -12.91
N ILE A 74 14.39 7.12 -12.91
CA ILE A 74 13.41 6.29 -13.63
C ILE A 74 12.86 6.97 -14.89
N GLN A 75 13.11 8.27 -15.07
CA GLN A 75 12.56 9.04 -16.18
C GLN A 75 12.99 8.46 -17.53
N GLY A 76 12.02 8.21 -18.41
CA GLY A 76 12.25 7.63 -19.73
C GLY A 76 12.43 6.11 -19.76
N ASP A 77 12.40 5.45 -18.59
CA ASP A 77 12.40 4.00 -18.45
C ASP A 77 10.98 3.52 -18.13
N GLY A 78 10.20 3.26 -19.19
CA GLY A 78 8.77 2.89 -19.06
C GLY A 78 8.48 1.76 -18.07
N PRO A 79 9.27 0.67 -18.03
CA PRO A 79 9.17 -0.34 -16.98
C PRO A 79 9.33 0.22 -15.55
N LYS A 80 10.35 1.03 -15.29
CA LYS A 80 10.57 1.63 -13.95
C LYS A 80 9.51 2.65 -13.58
N GLU A 81 9.08 3.48 -14.52
CA GLU A 81 7.98 4.42 -14.32
C GLU A 81 6.70 3.68 -13.94
N ARG A 82 6.42 2.53 -14.56
CA ARG A 82 5.29 1.68 -14.20
C ARG A 82 5.43 1.09 -12.79
N MET A 83 6.61 0.59 -12.42
CA MET A 83 6.85 0.08 -11.07
C MET A 83 6.65 1.16 -9.98
N ALA A 84 6.99 2.41 -10.29
CA ALA A 84 6.77 3.54 -9.40
C ALA A 84 5.28 3.82 -9.13
N GLN A 85 4.40 3.56 -10.11
CA GLN A 85 2.94 3.69 -9.91
C GLN A 85 2.37 2.68 -8.89
N TYR A 86 3.06 1.55 -8.70
CA TYR A 86 2.68 0.46 -7.81
C TYR A 86 3.52 0.40 -6.53
N GLY A 87 4.15 1.51 -6.14
CA GLY A 87 4.82 1.61 -4.84
C GLY A 87 6.17 0.91 -4.70
N TYR A 88 6.76 0.38 -5.78
CA TYR A 88 7.99 -0.43 -5.70
C TYR A 88 9.15 0.24 -4.93
N TYR A 89 9.26 1.56 -5.05
CA TYR A 89 10.34 2.37 -4.47
C TYR A 89 10.04 2.92 -3.07
N THR A 90 8.80 2.81 -2.58
CA THR A 90 8.35 3.45 -1.33
C THR A 90 7.75 2.47 -0.35
N ILE A 91 7.31 1.29 -0.80
CA ILE A 91 6.61 0.32 0.04
C ILE A 91 7.47 -0.14 1.22
N ASP A 92 8.79 -0.19 1.04
CA ASP A 92 9.74 -0.57 2.09
C ASP A 92 9.70 0.44 3.26
N GLU A 93 9.61 1.74 2.98
CA GLU A 93 9.45 2.80 3.98
C GLU A 93 8.09 2.71 4.70
N ILE A 94 7.01 2.48 3.93
CA ILE A 94 5.66 2.38 4.48
C ILE A 94 5.57 1.18 5.44
N VAL A 95 6.11 0.02 5.04
CA VAL A 95 6.12 -1.20 5.87
C VAL A 95 6.94 -0.99 7.14
N ASP A 96 8.13 -0.37 7.06
CA ASP A 96 8.96 -0.12 8.24
C ASP A 96 8.30 0.85 9.24
N LYS A 97 7.58 1.85 8.72
CA LYS A 97 6.81 2.80 9.52
C LYS A 97 5.59 2.14 10.17
N CYS A 98 4.80 1.39 9.40
CA CYS A 98 3.53 0.83 9.84
C CYS A 98 3.69 -0.41 10.72
N LYS A 99 4.74 -1.22 10.46
CA LYS A 99 4.99 -2.52 11.08
C LYS A 99 3.72 -3.40 11.11
N PRO A 100 3.09 -3.67 9.95
CA PRO A 100 1.84 -4.40 9.89
C PRO A 100 2.03 -5.86 10.32
N ASP A 101 1.00 -6.43 10.94
CA ASP A 101 0.94 -7.88 11.20
C ASP A 101 0.62 -8.65 9.91
N VAL A 102 -0.15 -8.03 9.00
CA VAL A 102 -0.51 -8.57 7.67
C VAL A 102 -0.28 -7.53 6.59
N TYR A 103 0.42 -7.90 5.52
CA TYR A 103 0.50 -7.14 4.28
C TYR A 103 -0.40 -7.82 3.23
N LEU A 104 -1.35 -7.07 2.68
CA LEU A 104 -2.28 -7.55 1.66
C LEU A 104 -2.17 -6.68 0.41
N GLY A 105 -1.51 -7.20 -0.63
CA GLY A 105 -1.42 -6.57 -1.94
C GLY A 105 -2.54 -7.05 -2.87
N VAL A 106 -3.29 -6.13 -3.46
CA VAL A 106 -4.37 -6.42 -4.42
C VAL A 106 -4.20 -5.54 -5.65
N GLU A 107 -3.69 -6.10 -6.73
CA GLU A 107 -3.52 -5.46 -8.04
C GLU A 107 -3.53 -6.53 -9.14
N ASP A 108 -3.41 -6.10 -10.39
CA ASP A 108 -3.11 -6.99 -11.51
C ASP A 108 -1.82 -7.81 -11.26
N ILE A 109 -1.76 -9.02 -11.81
CA ILE A 109 -0.63 -9.96 -11.64
C ILE A 109 0.73 -9.37 -12.03
N TRP A 110 0.76 -8.35 -12.90
CA TRP A 110 1.96 -7.65 -13.37
C TRP A 110 2.42 -6.52 -12.43
N ALA A 111 1.53 -5.99 -11.59
CA ALA A 111 1.81 -4.82 -10.76
C ALA A 111 2.82 -5.11 -9.63
N PHE A 112 2.86 -6.36 -9.15
CA PHE A 112 3.76 -6.80 -8.08
C PHE A 112 4.94 -7.65 -8.58
N THR A 113 5.38 -7.41 -9.81
CA THR A 113 6.55 -8.13 -10.36
C THR A 113 7.76 -7.94 -9.44
N GLU A 114 8.45 -9.03 -9.10
CA GLU A 114 9.62 -9.09 -8.21
C GLU A 114 9.39 -8.81 -6.71
N TYR A 115 8.15 -8.63 -6.26
CA TYR A 115 7.87 -8.47 -4.83
C TYR A 115 8.23 -9.73 -4.03
N ASP A 116 8.17 -10.90 -4.65
CA ASP A 116 8.62 -12.18 -4.11
C ASP A 116 10.13 -12.21 -3.78
N LYS A 117 10.90 -11.30 -4.38
CA LYS A 117 12.34 -11.14 -4.15
C LYS A 117 12.67 -10.14 -3.04
N LYS A 118 11.69 -9.40 -2.50
CA LYS A 118 11.94 -8.38 -1.47
C LYS A 118 12.39 -9.03 -0.14
N PRO A 119 13.35 -8.43 0.60
CA PRO A 119 13.90 -9.04 1.82
C PRO A 119 12.90 -9.33 2.95
N TRP A 120 11.74 -8.68 2.92
CA TRP A 120 10.65 -8.85 3.87
C TRP A 120 9.60 -9.87 3.42
N TRP A 121 9.55 -10.26 2.13
CA TRP A 121 8.48 -11.08 1.57
C TRP A 121 8.31 -12.43 2.29
N ASN A 122 9.42 -13.08 2.64
CA ASN A 122 9.42 -14.36 3.34
C ASN A 122 9.27 -14.24 4.86
N LYS A 123 9.21 -13.02 5.39
CA LYS A 123 9.07 -12.76 6.83
C LYS A 123 7.63 -12.48 7.25
N ILE A 124 6.72 -12.38 6.28
CA ILE A 124 5.30 -12.09 6.51
C ILE A 124 4.49 -13.37 6.32
N ASN A 125 3.51 -13.59 7.22
CA ASN A 125 2.55 -14.68 7.08
C ASN A 125 1.70 -14.45 5.83
N LYS A 126 1.64 -15.47 4.98
CA LYS A 126 0.95 -15.44 3.69
C LYS A 126 -0.43 -16.06 3.86
N VAL A 127 -1.47 -15.43 3.30
CA VAL A 127 -2.83 -15.98 3.16
C VAL A 127 -3.25 -15.80 1.72
#